data_AF-W0R9N5-F1
#
_entry.id   AF-W0R9N5-F1
#
_cell.length_a   1.000
_cell.length_b   1.000
_cell.length_c   1.000
_cell.angle_alpha   90.00
_cell.angle_beta   90.00
_cell.angle_gamma   90.00
#
_symmetry.space_group_name_H-M   'P 1'
#
loop_
_entity.id
_entity.type
_entity.pdbx_description
1 polymer ?
#
loop_
_entity_poly.entity_id
_entity_poly.type
_entity_poly.pdbx_seq_one_letter_code
_entity_poly.pdbx_strand_id
1 'polypeptide(L)'
;MDAVTPSAEGRAASRLLAQKTELAHAVTEAMYAERPELLERYGETGRARCLEDLHFTLEHLVPAVDLGDASMFAGYVRWLDALLRARGVPTRDVLRSLELVEREVRARFPDDEADAVAPYVRAGIEVVT
;
A
#
# COMPACT_ATOMS: atom_id res chain seq x y z
N MET A 1 30.48 -19.81 -6.29
CA MET A 1 29.03 -19.71 -5.99
C MET A 1 28.73 -18.23 -6.15
N ASP A 2 28.43 -17.84 -7.39
CA ASP A 2 28.24 -16.43 -7.71
C ASP A 2 26.99 -15.96 -6.99
N ALA A 3 27.14 -14.92 -6.16
CA ALA A 3 26.01 -14.31 -5.49
C ALA A 3 25.06 -13.79 -6.58
N VAL A 4 23.92 -14.46 -6.77
CA VAL A 4 22.84 -13.96 -7.62
C VAL A 4 22.48 -12.59 -7.07
N THR A 5 22.77 -11.54 -7.85
CA THR A 5 22.32 -10.20 -7.48
C THR A 5 20.80 -10.24 -7.46
N PRO A 6 20.14 -9.90 -6.34
CA PRO A 6 18.68 -9.95 -6.25
C PRO A 6 18.08 -9.04 -7.32
N SER A 7 16.94 -9.44 -7.92
CA SER A 7 16.26 -8.62 -8.94
C SER A 7 15.79 -7.28 -8.36
N ALA A 8 15.34 -6.36 -9.22
CA ALA A 8 14.74 -5.11 -8.75
C ALA A 8 13.53 -5.40 -7.86
N GLU A 9 12.69 -6.38 -8.21
CA GLU A 9 11.57 -6.83 -7.37
C GLU A 9 12.04 -7.38 -6.02
N GLY A 10 13.05 -8.27 -5.99
CA GLY A 10 13.53 -8.86 -4.73
C GLY A 10 14.15 -7.81 -3.79
N ARG A 11 14.86 -6.82 -4.33
CA ARG A 11 15.37 -5.67 -3.56
C ARG A 11 14.23 -4.81 -3.04
N ALA A 12 13.25 -4.48 -3.90
CA ALA A 12 12.10 -3.68 -3.55
C ALA A 12 11.23 -4.37 -2.48
N ALA A 13 10.98 -5.67 -2.59
CA ALA A 13 10.25 -6.46 -1.60
C ALA A 13 10.97 -6.47 -0.24
N SER A 14 12.29 -6.66 -0.25
CA SER A 14 13.11 -6.57 0.96
C SER A 14 13.02 -5.19 1.61
N ARG A 15 13.02 -4.11 0.82
CA ARG A 15 12.90 -2.74 1.33
C ARG A 15 11.49 -2.43 1.83
N LEU A 16 10.45 -2.87 1.12
CA LEU A 16 9.06 -2.78 1.57
C LEU A 16 8.88 -3.46 2.92
N LEU A 17 9.45 -4.66 3.09
CA LEU A 17 9.40 -5.39 4.36
C LEU A 17 10.13 -4.62 5.47
N ALA A 18 11.32 -4.10 5.18
CA ALA A 18 12.14 -3.37 6.14
C ALA A 18 11.55 -2.01 6.55
N GLN A 19 10.80 -1.34 5.68
CA GLN A 19 10.20 -0.02 5.92
C GLN A 19 8.67 -0.07 6.07
N LYS A 20 8.09 -1.26 6.29
CA LYS A 20 6.64 -1.48 6.30
C LYS A 20 5.94 -0.53 7.27
N THR A 21 6.47 -0.43 8.48
CA THR A 21 5.90 0.38 9.55
C THR A 21 5.96 1.87 9.21
N GLU A 22 7.12 2.36 8.79
CA GLU A 22 7.36 3.75 8.44
C GLU A 22 6.51 4.19 7.25
N LEU A 23 6.34 3.32 6.24
CA LEU A 23 5.46 3.57 5.10
C LEU A 23 3.99 3.63 5.52
N ALA A 24 3.52 2.69 6.35
CA ALA A 24 2.14 2.70 6.83
C ALA A 24 1.83 3.99 7.61
N HIS A 25 2.77 4.42 8.47
CA HIS A 25 2.67 5.70 9.17
C HIS A 25 2.65 6.87 8.19
N ALA A 26 3.61 6.96 7.27
CA ALA A 26 3.69 8.08 6.32
C ALA A 26 2.43 8.23 5.47
N VAL A 27 1.87 7.12 4.99
CA VAL A 27 0.63 7.14 4.20
C VAL A 27 -0.57 7.54 5.06
N THR A 28 -0.66 7.04 6.30
CA THR A 28 -1.74 7.43 7.22
C THR A 28 -1.69 8.92 7.52
N GLU A 29 -0.50 9.45 7.82
CA GLU A 29 -0.30 10.88 8.07
C GLU A 29 -0.66 11.72 6.84
N ALA A 30 -0.22 11.30 5.65
CA ALA A 30 -0.58 11.97 4.40
C ALA A 30 -2.08 11.99 4.18
N MET A 31 -2.77 10.87 4.41
CA MET A 31 -4.21 10.76 4.21
C MET A 31 -5.00 11.70 5.14
N TYR A 32 -4.59 11.81 6.40
CA TYR A 32 -5.23 12.70 7.38
C TYR A 32 -4.83 14.18 7.22
N ALA A 33 -3.63 14.45 6.69
CA ALA A 33 -3.22 15.80 6.34
C ALA A 33 -3.98 16.34 5.11
N GLU A 34 -4.20 15.49 4.10
CA GLU A 34 -4.96 15.84 2.89
C GLU A 34 -6.47 15.97 3.16
N ARG A 35 -6.98 15.24 4.17
CA ARG A 35 -8.40 15.18 4.50
C ARG A 35 -8.65 15.29 6.01
N PRO A 36 -8.50 16.48 6.59
CA PRO A 36 -8.74 16.70 8.02
C PRO A 36 -10.14 16.27 8.48
N GLU A 37 -11.15 16.27 7.58
CA GLU A 37 -12.51 15.83 7.85
C GLU A 37 -12.60 14.34 8.25
N LEU A 38 -11.60 13.52 7.91
CA LEU A 38 -11.54 12.12 8.37
C LEU A 38 -11.38 12.03 9.88
N LEU A 39 -10.67 12.97 10.49
CA LEU A 39 -10.50 13.03 11.94
C LEU A 39 -11.82 13.41 12.62
N GLU A 40 -12.55 14.36 12.07
CA GLU A 40 -13.88 14.73 12.57
C GLU A 40 -14.86 13.56 12.47
N ARG A 41 -14.82 12.80 11.37
CA ARG A 41 -15.74 11.70 11.08
C ARG A 41 -15.43 10.43 11.86
N TYR A 42 -14.16 10.05 11.98
CA TYR A 42 -13.76 8.74 12.50
C TYR A 42 -12.93 8.81 13.78
N GLY A 43 -12.46 10.00 14.18
CA GLY A 43 -11.65 10.22 15.37
C GLY A 43 -10.28 9.52 15.32
N GLU A 44 -9.57 9.56 16.45
CA GLU A 44 -8.26 8.91 16.59
C GLU A 44 -8.34 7.39 16.45
N THR A 45 -9.47 6.77 16.85
CA THR A 45 -9.70 5.34 16.63
C THR A 45 -9.77 5.01 15.14
N GLY A 46 -10.39 5.87 14.33
CA GLY A 46 -10.38 5.74 12.88
C GLY A 46 -8.98 5.80 12.29
N ARG A 47 -8.16 6.75 12.78
CA ARG A 47 -6.77 6.90 12.34
C ARG A 47 -5.92 5.69 12.69
N ALA A 48 -6.08 5.15 13.90
CA ALA A 48 -5.40 3.92 14.31
C ALA A 48 -5.79 2.71 13.43
N ARG A 49 -7.07 2.60 13.05
CA ARG A 49 -7.54 1.55 12.13
C ARG A 49 -7.02 1.76 10.70
N CYS A 50 -6.96 3.01 10.23
CA CYS A 50 -6.34 3.33 8.95
C CYS A 50 -4.87 2.90 8.92
N LEU A 51 -4.12 3.16 10.00
CA LEU A 51 -2.74 2.70 10.14
C LEU A 51 -2.63 1.16 10.12
N GLU A 52 -3.55 0.45 10.77
CA GLU A 52 -3.61 -1.01 10.76
C GLU A 52 -3.93 -1.55 9.36
N ASP A 53 -4.92 -1.00 8.66
CA ASP A 53 -5.27 -1.36 7.29
C ASP A 53 -4.09 -1.15 6.33
N LEU A 54 -3.31 -0.08 6.53
CA LEU A 54 -2.11 0.22 5.73
C LEU A 54 -0.96 -0.75 6.02
N HIS A 55 -0.80 -1.21 7.26
CA HIS A 55 0.14 -2.28 7.58
C HIS A 55 -0.23 -3.58 6.86
N PHE A 56 -1.50 -3.98 6.91
CA PHE A 56 -1.97 -5.18 6.21
C PHE A 56 -1.85 -5.05 4.70
N THR A 57 -2.08 -3.85 4.16
CA THR A 57 -1.90 -3.58 2.73
C THR A 57 -0.46 -3.82 2.31
N LEU A 58 0.50 -3.26 3.03
CA LEU A 58 1.92 -3.49 2.74
C LEU A 58 2.35 -4.94 2.97
N GLU A 59 1.77 -5.63 3.94
CA GLU A 59 2.02 -7.06 4.20
C GLU A 59 1.57 -7.96 3.04
N HIS A 60 0.54 -7.57 2.29
CA HIS A 60 0.12 -8.27 1.07
C HIS A 60 0.89 -7.80 -0.17
N LEU A 61 1.37 -6.56 -0.19
CA LEU A 61 2.17 -6.03 -1.30
C LEU A 61 3.55 -6.69 -1.37
N VAL A 62 4.23 -6.88 -0.23
CA VAL A 62 5.57 -7.48 -0.15
C VAL A 62 5.66 -8.82 -0.90
N PRO A 63 4.85 -9.86 -0.58
CA PRO A 63 4.95 -11.14 -1.27
C PRO A 63 4.49 -11.08 -2.73
N ALA A 64 3.56 -10.18 -3.08
CA ALA A 64 3.17 -10.00 -4.49
C ALA A 64 4.35 -9.51 -5.33
N VAL A 65 5.10 -8.52 -4.82
CA VAL A 65 6.32 -8.01 -5.45
C VAL A 65 7.40 -9.09 -5.50
N ASP A 66 7.68 -9.76 -4.38
CA ASP A 66 8.73 -10.79 -4.28
C ASP A 66 8.50 -11.97 -5.24
N LEU A 67 7.25 -12.39 -5.42
CA LEU A 67 6.88 -13.54 -6.25
C LEU A 67 6.60 -13.17 -7.71
N GLY A 68 6.56 -11.90 -8.08
CA GLY A 68 6.23 -11.53 -9.45
C GLY A 68 4.74 -11.63 -9.80
N ASP A 69 3.84 -11.69 -8.81
CA ASP A 69 2.41 -11.98 -9.03
C ASP A 69 1.50 -10.83 -8.56
N ALA A 70 1.21 -9.91 -9.49
CA ALA A 70 0.30 -8.79 -9.24
C ALA A 70 -1.16 -9.20 -8.96
N SER A 71 -1.56 -10.40 -9.36
CA SER A 71 -2.94 -10.87 -9.14
C SER A 71 -3.22 -11.16 -7.67
N MET A 72 -2.19 -11.52 -6.89
CA MET A 72 -2.29 -11.70 -5.43
C MET A 72 -2.69 -10.40 -4.74
N PHE A 73 -1.98 -9.30 -5.03
CA PHE A 73 -2.27 -8.01 -4.42
C PHE A 73 -3.61 -7.44 -4.92
N ALA A 74 -3.92 -7.57 -6.21
CA ALA A 74 -5.22 -7.16 -6.74
C ALA A 74 -6.38 -7.94 -6.07
N GLY A 75 -6.22 -9.24 -5.86
CA GLY A 75 -7.19 -10.06 -5.11
C GLY A 75 -7.43 -9.54 -3.70
N TYR A 76 -6.36 -9.21 -2.97
CA TYR A 76 -6.44 -8.58 -1.65
C TYR A 76 -7.17 -7.23 -1.68
N VAL A 77 -6.80 -6.34 -2.61
CA VAL A 77 -7.39 -5.00 -2.69
C VAL A 77 -8.89 -5.06 -3.01
N ARG A 78 -9.31 -5.96 -3.89
CA ARG A 78 -10.74 -6.16 -4.18
C ARG A 78 -11.52 -6.58 -2.93
N TRP A 79 -10.95 -7.48 -2.12
CA TRP A 79 -11.56 -7.87 -0.85
C TRP A 79 -11.58 -6.71 0.15
N LEU A 80 -10.48 -5.95 0.26
CA LEU A 80 -10.37 -4.81 1.17
C LEU A 80 -11.41 -3.72 0.84
N ASP A 81 -11.58 -3.37 -0.43
CA ASP A 81 -12.61 -2.39 -0.86
C ASP A 81 -14.02 -2.86 -0.46
N ALA A 82 -14.38 -4.11 -0.78
CA ALA A 82 -15.69 -4.65 -0.40
C ALA A 82 -15.92 -4.62 1.11
N LEU A 83 -14.88 -4.97 1.90
CA LEU A 83 -14.92 -4.97 3.35
C LEU A 83 -15.10 -3.57 3.93
N LEU A 84 -14.35 -2.58 3.43
CA LEU A 84 -14.37 -1.20 3.91
C LEU A 84 -15.66 -0.48 3.49
N ARG A 85 -16.19 -0.75 2.29
CA ARG A 85 -17.51 -0.29 1.88
C ARG A 85 -18.61 -0.78 2.80
N ALA A 86 -18.58 -2.05 3.20
CA ALA A 86 -19.51 -2.61 4.16
C ALA A 86 -19.45 -1.92 5.54
N ARG A 87 -18.35 -1.21 5.84
CA ARG A 87 -18.13 -0.41 7.05
C ARG A 87 -18.33 1.09 6.85
N GLY A 88 -18.86 1.50 5.70
CA GLY A 88 -19.15 2.91 5.39
C GLY A 88 -17.92 3.77 5.07
N VAL A 89 -16.80 3.14 4.69
CA VAL A 89 -15.63 3.80 4.11
C VAL A 89 -15.77 3.75 2.59
N PRO A 90 -15.77 4.90 1.90
CA PRO A 90 -16.00 4.95 0.46
C PRO A 90 -14.77 4.45 -0.31
N THR A 91 -15.02 3.83 -1.47
CA THR A 91 -14.00 3.33 -2.39
C THR A 91 -12.91 4.34 -2.76
N ARG A 92 -13.27 5.62 -2.89
CA ARG A 92 -12.31 6.71 -3.14
C ARG A 92 -11.22 6.81 -2.07
N ASP A 93 -11.49 6.38 -0.82
CA ASP A 93 -10.51 6.41 0.25
C ASP A 93 -9.52 5.25 0.12
N VAL A 94 -9.97 4.09 -0.37
CA VAL A 94 -9.10 2.95 -0.70
C VAL A 94 -8.22 3.27 -1.91
N LEU A 95 -8.80 3.85 -2.96
CA LEU A 95 -8.02 4.31 -4.12
C LEU A 95 -6.94 5.30 -3.68
N ARG A 96 -7.32 6.28 -2.85
CA ARG A 96 -6.37 7.30 -2.39
C ARG A 96 -5.26 6.71 -1.54
N SER A 97 -5.52 5.71 -0.69
CA SER A 97 -4.46 5.09 0.11
C SER A 97 -3.44 4.37 -0.76
N LEU A 98 -3.86 3.70 -1.83
CA LEU A 98 -2.97 3.03 -2.79
C LEU A 98 -2.12 4.02 -3.58
N GLU A 99 -2.71 5.14 -4.04
CA GLU A 99 -1.97 6.23 -4.69
C GLU A 99 -0.91 6.82 -3.76
N LEU A 100 -1.23 6.99 -2.47
CA LEU A 100 -0.29 7.45 -1.47
C LEU A 100 0.80 6.41 -1.21
N VAL A 101 0.50 5.11 -1.20
CA VAL A 101 1.52 4.05 -1.14
C VAL A 101 2.50 4.18 -2.32
N GLU A 102 2.01 4.30 -3.57
CA GLU A 102 2.89 4.48 -4.74
C GLU A 102 3.76 5.75 -4.61
N ARG A 103 3.17 6.85 -4.14
CA ARG A 103 3.89 8.12 -3.90
C ARG A 103 4.98 7.96 -2.85
N GLU A 104 4.65 7.39 -1.69
CA GLU A 104 5.59 7.27 -0.57
C GLU A 104 6.73 6.29 -0.89
N VAL A 105 6.46 5.24 -1.67
CA VAL A 105 7.48 4.34 -2.23
C VAL A 105 8.40 5.10 -3.18
N ARG A 106 7.86 5.79 -4.19
CA ARG A 106 8.66 6.56 -5.17
C ARG A 106 9.50 7.66 -4.52
N ALA A 107 9.05 8.24 -3.42
CA ALA A 107 9.80 9.26 -2.69
C ALA A 107 10.98 8.71 -1.85
N ARG A 108 10.97 7.42 -1.50
CA ARG A 108 11.92 6.82 -0.55
C ARG A 108 12.84 5.76 -1.16
N PHE A 109 12.40 5.15 -2.26
CA PHE A 109 13.08 4.01 -2.85
C PHE A 109 13.93 4.48 -4.03
N PRO A 110 15.02 3.77 -4.37
CA PRO A 110 15.68 3.94 -5.67
C PRO A 110 14.68 3.80 -6.82
N ASP A 111 14.89 4.53 -7.92
CA ASP A 111 13.94 4.58 -9.04
C ASP A 111 13.61 3.19 -9.61
N ASP A 112 14.61 2.31 -9.72
CA ASP A 112 14.43 0.95 -10.23
C ASP A 112 13.58 0.07 -9.29
N GLU A 113 13.76 0.20 -7.97
CA GLU A 113 12.94 -0.49 -6.97
C GLU A 113 11.52 0.08 -6.94
N ALA A 114 11.35 1.40 -7.05
CA ALA A 114 10.04 2.04 -7.10
C ALA A 114 9.26 1.67 -8.36
N ASP A 115 9.93 1.64 -9.51
CA ASP A 115 9.35 1.21 -10.79
C ASP A 115 9.00 -0.29 -10.77
N ALA A 116 9.76 -1.11 -10.03
CA ALA A 116 9.41 -2.51 -9.81
C ALA A 116 8.14 -2.68 -8.98
N VAL A 117 7.84 -1.80 -8.01
CA VAL A 117 6.63 -1.90 -7.17
C VAL A 117 5.37 -1.39 -7.88
N ALA A 118 5.50 -0.40 -8.76
CA ALA A 118 4.37 0.31 -9.34
C ALA A 118 3.32 -0.58 -10.05
N PRO A 119 3.67 -1.62 -10.83
CA PRO A 119 2.69 -2.49 -11.47
C PRO A 119 1.75 -3.21 -10.49
N TYR A 120 2.25 -3.55 -9.31
CA TYR A 120 1.48 -4.25 -8.27
C TYR A 120 0.43 -3.31 -7.67
N VAL A 121 0.83 -2.09 -7.32
CA VAL A 121 -0.11 -1.08 -6.79
C VAL A 121 -1.17 -0.73 -7.83
N ARG A 122 -0.78 -0.54 -9.10
CA ARG A 122 -1.71 -0.27 -10.21
C ARG A 122 -2.71 -1.39 -10.43
N ALA A 123 -2.28 -2.65 -10.37
CA ALA A 123 -3.19 -3.79 -10.46
C ALA A 123 -4.23 -3.78 -9.31
N GLY A 124 -3.84 -3.32 -8.11
CA GLY A 124 -4.77 -3.06 -7.01
C GLY A 124 -5.78 -1.96 -7.32
N ILE A 125 -5.33 -0.83 -7.88
CA ILE A 125 -6.20 0.30 -8.26
C ILE A 125 -7.22 -0.12 -9.33
N GLU A 126 -6.81 -0.88 -10.34
CA GLU A 126 -7.65 -1.27 -11.49
C GLU A 126 -8.83 -2.18 -11.13
N VAL A 127 -8.77 -2.89 -10.00
CA VAL A 127 -9.83 -3.83 -9.58
C VAL A 127 -10.89 -3.21 -8.67
N VAL A 128 -10.76 -1.92 -8.39
CA VAL A 128 -11.63 -1.17 -7.49
C VAL A 128 -12.58 -0.28 -8.32
N THR A 129 -13.89 -0.41 -8.11
CA THR A 129 -14.95 0.23 -8.95
C THR A 129 -16.06 0.89 -8.14
#